data_AF-A0AAX2IJD3-F1
#
_entry.id   AF-A0AAX2IJD3-F1
#
_cell.length_a   1.000
_cell.length_b   1.000
_cell.length_c   1.000
_cell.angle_alpha   90.00
_cell.angle_beta   90.00
_cell.angle_gamma   90.00
#
_symmetry.space_group_name_H-M   'P 1'
#
loop_
_entity.id
_entity.type
_entity.pdbx_description
1 polymer ?
#
loop_
_entity_poly.entity_id
_entity_poly.type
_entity_poly.pdbx_seq_one_letter_code
_entity_poly.pdbx_strand_id
1 'polypeptide(L)' 'MQKFYKVFLIVFVVIIAINTYAIDWNSDITSEDNVKFLISIACGLLGVGLLFILNTWSKIGAKK' A
#
# COMPACT_ATOMS: atom_id res chain seq x y z
N MET A 1 13.94 4.53 6.72
CA MET A 1 13.15 3.52 7.44
C MET A 1 14.05 2.40 7.92
N GLN A 2 13.77 1.79 9.08
CA GLN A 2 14.48 0.55 9.46
C GLN A 2 14.32 -0.50 8.35
N LYS A 3 15.29 -1.41 8.21
CA LYS A 3 15.31 -2.40 7.12
C LYS A 3 13.99 -3.18 7.04
N PHE A 4 13.42 -3.53 8.20
CA PHE A 4 12.11 -4.17 8.33
C PHE A 4 11.00 -3.40 7.60
N TYR A 5 10.77 -2.13 7.94
CA TYR A 5 9.73 -1.32 7.28
C TYR A 5 10.01 -1.09 5.78
N LYS A 6 11.27 -1.03 5.36
CA LYS A 6 11.61 -0.87 3.95
C LYS A 6 11.18 -2.08 3.11
N VAL A 7 11.28 -3.30 3.64
CA VAL A 7 10.81 -4.53 2.94
C VAL A 7 9.30 -4.49 2.73
N PHE A 8 8.53 -4.19 3.78
CA PHE A 8 7.07 -4.07 3.67
C PHE A 8 6.64 -2.96 2.73
N LEU A 9 7.34 -1.82 2.71
CA LEU A 9 7.07 -0.75 1.74
C LEU A 9 7.20 -1.25 0.30
N ILE A 10 8.24 -2.01 -0.02
CA ILE A 10 8.42 -2.60 -1.36
C ILE A 10 7.26 -3.54 -1.68
N VAL A 11 6.85 -4.40 -0.74
CA VAL A 11 5.72 -5.31 -0.92
C VAL A 11 4.43 -4.55 -1.23
N PHE A 12 4.10 -3.52 -0.46
CA PHE A 12 2.91 -2.70 -0.72
C PHE A 12 2.96 -2.01 -2.08
N VAL A 13 4.10 -1.45 -2.46
CA VAL A 13 4.27 -0.80 -3.78
C VAL A 13 4.08 -1.81 -4.92
N VAL A 14 4.63 -3.02 -4.80
CA VAL A 14 4.45 -4.07 -5.82
C VAL A 14 2.98 -4.49 -5.92
N ILE A 15 2.29 -4.67 -4.78
CA ILE A 15 0.86 -4.99 -4.77
C ILE A 15 0.06 -3.89 -5.46
N ILE A 16 0.30 -2.61 -5.12
CA ILE A 16 -0.37 -1.49 -5.76
C ILE A 16 -0.13 -1.52 -7.28
N ALA A 17 1.13 -1.66 -7.71
CA ALA A 17 1.48 -1.68 -9.14
C ALA A 17 0.78 -2.81 -9.91
N ILE A 18 0.74 -4.03 -9.36
CA ILE A 18 0.06 -5.16 -9.99
C ILE A 18 -1.45 -4.89 -10.11
N ASN A 19 -2.08 -4.36 -9.05
CA ASN A 19 -3.52 -4.08 -9.08
C ASN A 19 -3.85 -2.92 -10.03
N THR A 20 -3.02 -1.88 -10.09
CA THR A 20 -3.17 -0.77 -11.05
C THR A 20 -3.03 -1.25 -12.49
N TYR A 21 -2.11 -2.18 -12.75
CA TYR A 21 -1.96 -2.79 -14.07
C TYR A 21 -3.15 -3.69 -14.44
N ALA A 22 -3.75 -4.36 -13.46
CA ALA A 22 -4.88 -5.25 -13.66
C ALA A 22 -6.24 -4.55 -13.87
N ILE A 23 -6.32 -3.24 -13.60
CA ILE A 23 -7.53 -2.45 -13.90
C ILE A 23 -7.75 -2.42 -15.40
N ASP A 24 -8.98 -2.72 -15.81
CA ASP A 24 -9.41 -2.47 -17.18
C ASP A 24 -9.77 -0.99 -17.34
N TRP A 25 -8.89 -0.26 -18.01
CA TRP A 25 -9.03 1.18 -18.26
C TRP A 25 -10.03 1.53 -19.37
N ASN A 26 -10.56 0.53 -20.08
CA ASN A 26 -11.58 0.75 -21.11
C ASN A 26 -13.02 0.62 -20.57
N SER A 27 -13.20 0.02 -19.39
CA SER A 27 -14.48 -0.05 -18.69
C SER A 27 -14.57 1.01 -17.60
N ASP A 28 -15.76 1.16 -17.02
CA ASP A 28 -15.94 2.05 -15.88
C ASP A 28 -15.03 1.60 -14.72
N ILE A 29 -14.33 2.55 -14.12
CA ILE A 29 -13.41 2.31 -13.01
C ILE A 29 -14.16 1.71 -11.82
N THR A 30 -15.45 2.06 -11.65
CA THR A 30 -16.33 1.51 -10.61
C THR A 30 -17.12 0.27 -11.04
N SER A 31 -16.77 -0.38 -12.16
CA SER A 31 -17.37 -1.64 -12.56
C SER A 31 -17.14 -2.75 -11.51
N GLU A 32 -18.02 -3.75 -11.47
CA GLU A 32 -17.88 -4.91 -10.58
C GLU A 32 -16.52 -5.61 -10.74
N ASP A 33 -15.97 -5.62 -11.95
CA ASP A 33 -14.67 -6.23 -12.24
C ASP A 33 -13.49 -5.40 -11.72
N ASN A 34 -13.60 -4.07 -11.76
CA ASN A 34 -12.53 -3.16 -11.34
C ASN A 34 -12.55 -2.84 -9.84
N VAL A 35 -13.72 -2.90 -9.19
CA VAL A 35 -13.87 -2.50 -7.78
C VAL A 35 -12.95 -3.28 -6.83
N LYS A 36 -12.70 -4.55 -7.11
CA LYS A 36 -11.78 -5.39 -6.33
C LYS A 36 -10.34 -4.87 -6.37
N PHE A 37 -9.89 -4.38 -7.52
CA PHE A 37 -8.55 -3.83 -7.69
C PHE A 37 -8.45 -2.45 -7.03
N LEU A 38 -9.50 -1.63 -7.12
CA LEU A 38 -9.56 -0.35 -6.43
C LEU A 38 -9.49 -0.50 -4.91
N ILE A 39 -10.27 -1.42 -4.34
CA ILE A 39 -10.25 -1.70 -2.89
C ILE A 39 -8.86 -2.20 -2.48
N SER A 40 -8.26 -3.08 -3.28
CA SER A 40 -6.90 -3.59 -3.05
C SER A 40 -5.86 -2.45 -3.07
N ILE A 41 -5.92 -1.53 -4.03
CA ILE A 41 -5.05 -0.35 -4.10
C ILE A 41 -5.27 0.56 -2.87
N ALA A 42 -6.52 0.80 -2.50
CA ALA A 42 -6.85 1.60 -1.32
C ALA A 42 -6.28 0.99 -0.02
N CYS A 43 -6.42 -0.32 0.16
CA CYS A 43 -5.79 -1.05 1.26
C CYS A 43 -4.26 -0.97 1.21
N GLY A 44 -3.66 -1.04 0.02
CA GLY A 44 -2.22 -0.87 -0.17
C GLY A 44 -1.73 0.51 0.27
N LEU A 45 -2.45 1.57 -0.13
CA LEU A 45 -2.14 2.96 0.28
C LEU A 45 -2.30 3.16 1.79
N LEU A 46 -3.35 2.60 2.39
CA LEU A 46 -3.53 2.60 3.84
C LEU A 46 -2.39 1.87 4.56
N GLY A 47 -1.97 0.72 4.02
CA GLY A 47 -0.83 -0.06 4.54
C GLY A 47 0.48 0.74 4.51
N VAL A 48 0.74 1.45 3.41
CA VAL A 48 1.89 2.37 3.31
C VAL A 48 1.80 3.47 4.38
N GLY A 49 0.63 4.10 4.56
CA GLY A 49 0.41 5.13 5.58
C GLY A 49 0.71 4.63 7.00
N LEU A 50 0.14 3.48 7.38
CA LEU A 50 0.39 2.84 8.67
C LEU A 50 1.87 2.51 8.88
N LEU A 51 2.55 2.07 7.82
CA LEU A 51 3.96 1.75 7.88
C LEU A 51 4.84 2.98 8.20
N PHE A 52 4.50 4.17 7.71
CA PHE A 52 5.17 5.41 8.10
C PHE A 52 4.91 5.78 9.57
N ILE A 53 3.68 5.61 10.05
CA ILE A 53 3.32 5.84 11.46
C ILE A 53 4.16 4.93 12.36
N LEU A 54 4.18 3.62 12.07
CA LEU A 54 4.95 2.64 12.83
C LEU A 54 6.46 2.93 12.80
N ASN A 55 7.00 3.27 11.62
CA ASN A 55 8.40 3.66 11.51
C ASN A 55 8.72 4.95 12.31
N THR A 56 7.75 5.83 12.53
CA THR A 56 7.93 7.04 13.33
C THR A 56 7.91 6.69 14.82
N TRP A 57 6.94 5.90 15.27
CA TRP A 57 6.84 5.43 16.66
C TRP A 57 8.03 4.59 17.10
N SER A 58 8.55 3.73 16.22
CA SER A 58 9.76 2.92 16.50
C SER A 58 10.98 3.79 16.87
N LYS A 59 11.09 4.99 16.28
CA LYS A 59 12.20 5.93 16.59
C LYS A 59 11.97 6.71 17.87
N ILE A 60 10.71 6.94 18.25
CA ILE A 60 10.36 7.68 19.47
C ILE A 60 10.72 6.83 20.71
N GLY A 61 10.42 5.53 20.69
CA GLY A 61 10.73 4.63 21.81
C GLY A 61 12.21 4.31 21.98
N ALA A 62 13.03 4.46 20.93
CA ALA A 62 14.47 4.19 20.96
C ALA A 62 15.32 5.34 21.53
N LYS A 63 14.73 6.52 21.76
CA LYS A 63 15.35 7.59 22.57
C LYS A 63 15.00 7.38 24.05
N LYS A 64 15.62 6.39 24.68
CA LYS A 64 15.75 6.31 26.14
C LYS A 64 17.21 6.05 26.48
#